data_AF-A0A535NMQ5-F1
#
_entry.id   AF-A0A535NMQ5-F1
#
_cell.length_a   1.000
_cell.length_b   1.000
_cell.length_c   1.000
_cell.angle_alpha   90.00
_cell.angle_beta   90.00
_cell.angle_gamma   90.00
#
_symmetry.space_group_name_H-M   'P 1'
#
loop_
_entity.id
_entity.type
_entity.pdbx_description
1 polymer ?
#
loop_
_entity_poly.entity_id
_entity_poly.type
_entity_poly.pdbx_seq_one_letter_code
_entity_poly.pdbx_strand_id
1 'polypeptide(L)'
;MIQANPGKLAEQIVPTASVKRVIELAFEEARRDNSNGVGTGHILVGLMLEKDGIAAQVLGELTVTIDSVRAELARLERAGVKEAMGAVGRPPLLLRHLDLTDEQGKSIRIEIVFPPGYTEQQCTEVASRIQSAVQGRQS
;
A
#
# COMPACT_ATOMS: atom_id res chain seq x y z
N MET A 1 33.65 27.05 -7.41
CA MET A 1 32.35 26.64 -6.84
C MET A 1 31.35 26.54 -7.98
N ILE A 2 30.99 25.32 -8.39
CA ILE A 2 29.87 25.11 -9.33
C ILE A 2 28.61 25.07 -8.46
N GLN A 3 27.79 26.12 -8.50
CA GLN A 3 26.46 26.06 -7.92
C GLN A 3 25.59 25.18 -8.84
N ALA A 4 25.38 23.93 -8.44
CA ALA A 4 24.34 23.11 -9.04
C ALA A 4 23.00 23.76 -8.72
N ASN A 5 22.27 24.19 -9.74
CA ASN A 5 20.91 24.70 -9.61
C ASN A 5 19.96 23.50 -9.42
N PRO A 6 19.36 23.28 -8.22
CA PRO A 6 18.47 22.15 -7.98
C PRO A 6 17.17 22.22 -8.79
N GLY A 7 16.85 23.37 -9.41
CA GLY A 7 15.68 23.54 -10.28
C GLY A 7 15.80 22.95 -11.68
N LYS A 8 16.99 22.46 -12.10
CA LYS A 8 17.20 21.87 -13.43
C LYS A 8 17.02 20.35 -13.49
N LEU A 9 16.76 19.68 -12.36
CA LEU A 9 16.63 18.23 -12.28
C LEU A 9 15.20 17.71 -12.42
N ALA A 10 14.19 18.59 -12.41
CA ALA A 10 12.81 18.23 -12.72
C ALA A 10 12.55 18.32 -14.23
N GLU A 11 13.42 17.72 -15.03
CA GLU A 11 13.03 17.38 -16.39
C GLU A 11 11.89 16.36 -16.25
N GLN A 12 10.69 16.72 -16.69
CA GLN A 12 9.51 15.87 -16.62
C GLN A 12 9.87 14.53 -17.28
N ILE A 13 10.03 13.47 -16.48
CA ILE A 13 10.27 12.12 -17.01
C ILE A 13 8.97 11.72 -17.72
N VAL A 14 8.95 11.88 -19.03
CA VAL A 14 7.81 11.44 -19.85
C VAL A 14 7.86 9.90 -19.93
N PRO A 15 6.81 9.19 -19.49
CA PRO A 15 6.77 7.74 -19.59
C PRO A 15 6.86 7.28 -21.04
N THR A 16 7.73 6.31 -21.31
CA THR A 16 7.81 5.66 -22.62
C THR A 16 6.53 4.87 -22.90
N ALA A 17 6.31 4.53 -24.17
CA ALA A 17 5.17 3.67 -24.55
C ALA A 17 5.22 2.30 -23.84
N SER A 18 6.42 1.75 -23.62
CA SER A 18 6.62 0.51 -22.85
C SER A 18 6.18 0.70 -21.39
N VAL A 19 6.59 1.78 -20.73
CA VAL A 19 6.15 2.06 -19.34
C VAL A 19 4.63 2.15 -19.24
N LYS A 20 3.95 2.85 -20.16
CA LYS A 20 2.48 2.93 -20.15
C LYS A 20 1.84 1.55 -20.29
N ARG A 21 2.34 0.74 -21.22
CA ARG A 21 1.87 -0.62 -21.47
C ARG A 21 2.05 -1.53 -20.25
N VAL A 22 3.21 -1.46 -19.59
CA VAL A 22 3.48 -2.22 -18.35
C VAL A 22 2.46 -1.87 -17.27
N ILE A 23 2.16 -0.58 -17.10
CA ILE A 23 1.18 -0.12 -16.10
C ILE A 23 -0.22 -0.62 -16.45
N GLU A 24 -0.64 -0.53 -17.72
CA GLU A 24 -1.93 -1.06 -18.18
C GLU A 24 -2.06 -2.57 -17.89
N LEU A 25 -1.02 -3.35 -18.22
CA LEU A 25 -0.95 -4.80 -17.95
C LEU A 25 -0.99 -5.09 -16.44
N ALA A 26 -0.32 -4.29 -15.62
CA ALA A 26 -0.37 -4.43 -14.17
C ALA A 26 -1.77 -4.17 -13.59
N PHE A 27 -2.50 -3.20 -14.15
CA PHE A 27 -3.91 -2.97 -13.79
C PHE A 27 -4.84 -4.09 -14.24
N GLU A 28 -4.57 -4.71 -15.39
CA GLU A 28 -5.30 -5.91 -15.84
C GLU A 28 -5.03 -7.10 -14.92
N GLU A 29 -3.78 -7.33 -14.52
CA GLU A 29 -3.44 -8.42 -13.59
C GLU A 29 -4.07 -8.19 -12.21
N ALA A 30 -4.00 -6.98 -11.67
CA ALA A 30 -4.64 -6.65 -10.39
C ALA A 30 -6.16 -6.90 -10.41
N ARG A 31 -6.83 -6.60 -11.54
CA ARG A 31 -8.26 -6.89 -11.73
C ARG A 31 -8.53 -8.38 -11.84
N ARG A 32 -7.65 -9.14 -12.51
CA ARG A 32 -7.75 -10.60 -12.63
C ARG A 32 -7.66 -11.30 -11.28
N ASP A 33 -6.80 -10.81 -10.40
CA ASP A 33 -6.61 -11.34 -9.04
C ASP A 33 -7.59 -10.73 -8.02
N ASN A 34 -8.54 -9.90 -8.47
CA ASN A 34 -9.53 -9.21 -7.66
C ASN A 34 -8.91 -8.41 -6.49
N SER A 35 -7.74 -7.82 -6.74
CA SER A 35 -7.01 -7.02 -5.77
C SER A 35 -7.55 -5.59 -5.73
N ASN A 36 -7.56 -4.99 -4.54
CA ASN A 36 -8.02 -3.62 -4.32
C ASN A 36 -7.04 -2.55 -4.87
N GLY A 37 -5.89 -2.96 -5.42
CA GLY A 37 -4.89 -2.05 -5.97
C GLY A 37 -3.79 -2.74 -6.77
N VAL A 38 -2.99 -1.93 -7.48
CA VAL A 38 -1.78 -2.41 -8.15
C VAL A 38 -0.65 -2.50 -7.13
N GLY A 39 -0.13 -3.71 -6.95
CA GLY A 39 0.99 -4.03 -6.09
C GLY A 39 2.28 -4.27 -6.87
N THR A 40 3.37 -4.52 -6.17
CA THR A 40 4.68 -4.84 -6.78
C THR A 40 4.63 -6.15 -7.57
N GLY A 41 3.86 -7.14 -7.12
CA GLY A 41 3.61 -8.38 -7.86
C GLY A 41 2.92 -8.15 -9.21
N HIS A 42 1.89 -7.30 -9.23
CA HIS A 42 1.19 -6.97 -10.49
C HIS A 42 2.09 -6.21 -11.47
N ILE A 43 2.97 -5.32 -10.97
CA ILE A 43 3.97 -4.63 -11.80
C ILE A 43 4.98 -5.62 -12.38
N LEU A 44 5.46 -6.58 -11.57
CA LEU A 44 6.37 -7.62 -12.04
C LEU A 44 5.72 -8.45 -13.16
N VAL A 45 4.47 -8.87 -12.99
CA VAL A 45 3.73 -9.59 -14.03
C VAL A 45 3.53 -8.72 -15.28
N GLY A 46 3.20 -7.43 -15.11
CA GLY A 46 3.10 -6.47 -16.22
C GLY A 46 4.41 -6.30 -17.00
N LEU A 47 5.56 -6.30 -16.31
CA LEU A 47 6.89 -6.25 -16.92
C LEU A 47 7.21 -7.52 -17.73
N MET A 48 6.75 -8.69 -17.26
CA MET A 48 6.93 -9.96 -17.97
C MET A 48 5.99 -10.13 -19.16
N LEU A 49 4.78 -9.55 -19.08
CA LEU A 49 3.79 -9.57 -20.15
C LEU A 49 4.15 -8.62 -21.30
N GLU A 50 4.94 -7.58 -21.02
CA GLU A 50 5.49 -6.67 -22.02
C GLU A 50 6.63 -7.36 -22.78
N LYS A 51 6.27 -8.05 -23.88
CA LYS A 51 7.16 -8.95 -24.63
C LYS A 51 8.40 -8.28 -25.22
N ASP A 52 8.35 -6.99 -25.52
CA ASP A 52 9.48 -6.26 -26.10
C ASP A 52 10.39 -5.65 -25.01
N GLY A 53 10.02 -5.85 -23.74
CA GLY A 53 10.72 -5.33 -22.58
C GLY A 53 11.93 -6.17 -22.18
N ILE A 54 12.97 -5.49 -21.67
CA ILE A 54 14.20 -6.13 -21.15
C ILE A 54 13.87 -7.11 -20.03
N ALA A 55 12.86 -6.81 -19.20
CA ALA A 55 12.46 -7.67 -18.09
C ALA A 55 11.94 -9.03 -18.57
N ALA A 56 11.11 -9.07 -19.62
CA ALA A 56 10.61 -10.32 -20.19
C ALA A 56 11.74 -11.17 -20.77
N GLN A 57 12.73 -10.53 -21.41
CA GLN A 57 13.90 -11.21 -21.97
C GLN A 57 14.76 -11.82 -20.85
N VAL A 58 15.19 -11.01 -19.88
CA VAL A 58 16.08 -11.44 -18.78
C VAL A 58 15.42 -12.53 -17.93
N LEU A 59 14.15 -12.37 -17.57
CA LEU A 59 13.44 -13.36 -16.77
C LEU A 59 13.20 -14.65 -17.57
N GLY A 60 12.96 -14.54 -18.89
CA GLY A 60 12.88 -15.70 -19.78
C GLY A 60 14.20 -16.47 -19.88
N GLU A 61 15.34 -15.79 -19.96
CA GLU A 61 16.68 -16.42 -19.93
C GLU A 61 16.94 -17.15 -18.62
N LEU A 62 16.41 -16.64 -17.51
CA LEU A 62 16.43 -17.31 -16.20
C LEU A 62 15.39 -18.44 -16.07
N THR A 63 14.69 -18.79 -17.16
CA THR A 63 13.65 -19.82 -17.18
C THR A 63 12.47 -19.52 -16.25
N VAL A 64 12.26 -18.24 -15.93
CA VAL A 64 11.14 -17.78 -15.10
C VAL A 64 9.92 -17.58 -16.00
N THR A 65 8.84 -18.32 -15.72
CA THR A 65 7.58 -18.19 -16.46
C THR A 65 6.59 -17.33 -15.69
N ILE A 66 5.68 -16.66 -16.40
CA ILE A 66 4.61 -15.86 -15.78
C ILE A 66 3.78 -16.72 -14.81
N ASP A 67 3.49 -17.97 -15.18
CA ASP A 67 2.72 -18.88 -14.33
C ASP A 67 3.49 -19.28 -13.06
N SER A 68 4.81 -19.47 -13.16
CA SER A 68 5.64 -19.72 -11.97
C SER A 68 5.64 -18.52 -11.00
N VAL A 69 5.67 -17.29 -11.53
CA VAL A 69 5.61 -16.07 -10.72
C VAL A 69 4.25 -15.91 -10.07
N ARG A 70 3.16 -16.11 -10.80
CA ARG A 70 1.79 -16.10 -10.24
C ARG A 70 1.61 -17.11 -9.12
N ALA A 71 2.11 -18.34 -9.32
CA ALA A 71 2.04 -19.38 -8.31
C ALA A 71 2.83 -18.99 -7.04
N GLU A 72 4.00 -18.37 -7.21
CA GLU A 72 4.82 -17.90 -6.09
C GLU A 72 4.20 -16.71 -5.36
N LEU A 73 3.64 -15.72 -6.08
CA LEU A 73 2.91 -14.61 -5.48
C LEU A 73 1.71 -15.11 -4.66
N ALA A 74 0.90 -16.01 -5.21
CA ALA A 74 -0.20 -16.63 -4.49
C ALA A 74 0.27 -17.48 -3.29
N ARG A 75 1.49 -18.03 -3.32
CA ARG A 75 2.10 -18.72 -2.17
C ARG A 75 2.48 -17.74 -1.07
N LEU A 76 3.09 -16.60 -1.43
CA LEU A 76 3.48 -15.55 -0.50
C LEU A 76 2.28 -14.93 0.21
N GLU A 77 1.21 -14.65 -0.54
CA GLU A 77 -0.05 -14.14 0.04
C GLU A 77 -0.67 -15.11 1.05
N ARG A 78 -0.71 -16.41 0.71
CA ARG A 78 -1.18 -17.46 1.64
C ARG A 78 -0.28 -17.60 2.87
N ALA A 79 1.01 -17.32 2.73
CA ALA A 79 1.96 -17.29 3.84
C ALA A 79 1.84 -16.02 4.71
N GLY A 80 0.91 -15.11 4.40
CA GLY A 80 0.68 -13.87 5.14
C GLY A 80 1.67 -12.75 4.80
N VAL A 81 2.50 -12.94 3.76
CA VAL A 81 3.33 -11.87 3.21
C VAL A 81 2.43 -10.98 2.37
N LYS A 82 1.73 -10.05 3.03
CA LYS A 82 0.92 -9.05 2.36
C LYS A 82 1.81 -7.88 1.98
N GLU A 83 1.69 -7.41 0.74
CA GLU A 83 2.20 -6.10 0.40
C GLU A 83 1.56 -5.06 1.33
N ALA A 84 2.36 -4.11 1.80
CA ALA A 84 1.87 -2.97 2.56
C ALA A 84 1.05 -2.07 1.62
N MET A 85 -0.18 -2.47 1.34
CA MET A 85 -1.08 -1.72 0.49
C MET A 85 -1.60 -0.53 1.29
N GLY A 86 -0.84 0.56 1.25
CA GLY A 86 -1.19 1.82 1.89
C GLY A 86 -0.01 2.66 2.34
N ALA A 87 0.83 3.16 1.41
CA ALA A 87 1.63 4.37 1.66
C ALA A 87 2.21 5.08 0.42
N VAL A 88 1.77 4.83 -0.81
CA VAL A 88 2.11 5.75 -1.92
C VAL A 88 1.13 6.93 -1.87
N GLY A 89 1.46 7.94 -1.07
CA GLY A 89 0.78 9.24 -1.03
C GLY A 89 -0.16 9.50 0.16
N ARG A 90 -0.45 8.50 0.99
CA ARG A 90 -1.11 8.71 2.29
C ARG A 90 -0.28 7.99 3.35
N PRO A 91 0.39 8.69 4.29
CA PRO A 91 1.03 8.00 5.39
C PRO A 91 -0.04 7.17 6.10
N PRO A 92 0.31 5.97 6.58
CA PRO A 92 -0.63 5.05 7.19
C PRO A 92 -1.38 5.82 8.26
N LEU A 93 -2.68 6.05 8.03
CA LEU A 93 -3.51 6.65 9.04
C LEU A 93 -3.50 5.63 10.17
N LEU A 94 -2.95 6.03 11.32
CA LEU A 94 -3.00 5.19 12.50
C LEU A 94 -4.49 5.04 12.83
N LEU A 95 -5.04 3.86 12.57
CA LEU A 95 -6.40 3.52 12.92
C LEU A 95 -6.40 3.01 14.35
N ARG A 96 -7.26 3.57 15.19
CA ARG A 96 -7.51 3.08 16.55
C ARG A 96 -8.99 2.84 16.71
N HIS A 97 -9.33 1.72 17.32
CA HIS A 97 -10.70 1.40 17.69
C HIS A 97 -10.88 1.77 19.16
N LEU A 98 -11.93 2.54 19.44
CA LEU A 98 -12.36 2.83 20.79
C LEU A 98 -13.69 2.12 21.02
N ASP A 99 -13.66 1.08 21.86
CA ASP A 99 -14.87 0.40 22.30
C ASP A 99 -15.41 1.12 23.55
N LEU A 100 -16.62 1.66 23.43
CA LEU A 100 -17.34 2.35 24.50
C LEU A 100 -18.55 1.52 24.89
N THR A 101 -18.71 1.21 26.17
CA THR A 101 -19.86 0.49 26.70
C THR A 101 -20.63 1.42 27.64
N ASP A 102 -21.95 1.50 27.46
CA ASP A 102 -22.83 2.24 28.38
C ASP A 102 -23.17 1.43 29.64
N GLU A 103 -23.85 2.07 30.60
CA GLU A 103 -24.29 1.44 31.86
C GLU A 103 -25.30 0.30 31.64
N GLN A 104 -25.93 0.25 30.47
CA GLN A 104 -26.90 -0.78 30.07
C GLN A 104 -26.22 -1.94 29.32
N GLY A 105 -24.89 -1.91 29.17
CA GLY A 105 -24.09 -2.93 28.50
C GLY A 105 -24.02 -2.81 26.97
N LYS A 106 -24.57 -1.75 26.37
CA LYS A 106 -24.52 -1.52 24.92
C LYS A 106 -23.16 -0.96 24.53
N SER A 107 -22.48 -1.66 23.63
CA SER A 107 -21.15 -1.26 23.15
C SER A 107 -21.19 -0.65 21.76
N ILE A 108 -20.48 0.47 21.56
CA ILE A 108 -20.25 1.12 20.26
C ILE A 108 -18.75 1.14 20.00
N ARG A 109 -18.35 0.73 18.80
CA ARG A 109 -16.98 0.85 18.32
C ARG A 109 -16.84 2.11 17.47
N ILE A 110 -15.93 2.98 17.85
CA ILE A 110 -15.61 4.20 17.11
C ILE A 110 -14.22 4.02 16.47
N GLU A 111 -14.16 4.25 15.17
CA GLU A 111 -12.90 4.30 14.42
C GLU A 111 -12.33 5.71 14.45
N ILE A 112 -11.14 5.86 15.01
CA ILE A 112 -10.41 7.12 15.06
C ILE A 112 -9.26 7.04 14.06
N VAL A 113 -9.27 7.97 13.12
CA VAL A 113 -8.29 8.09 12.04
C VAL A 113 -7.35 9.24 12.37
N PHE A 114 -6.09 8.94 12.66
CA PHE A 114 -5.08 9.97 12.92
C PHE A 114 -4.39 10.41 11.63
N PRO A 115 -4.23 11.73 11.41
CA PRO A 115 -3.56 12.26 10.22
C PRO A 115 -2.04 11.99 10.23
N PRO A 116 -1.36 12.17 9.08
CA PRO A 116 0.10 12.22 8.98
C PRO A 116 0.81 12.93 10.13
N GLY A 117 1.92 12.38 10.61
CA GLY A 117 2.81 13.08 11.55
C GLY A 117 2.51 12.84 13.03
N TYR A 118 1.45 12.09 13.35
CA TYR A 118 1.23 11.58 14.71
C TYR A 118 2.08 10.32 14.95
N THR A 119 2.79 10.29 16.06
CA THR A 119 3.51 9.10 16.54
C THR A 119 2.56 8.11 17.21
N GLU A 120 2.98 6.84 17.31
CA GLU A 120 2.20 5.80 18.00
C GLU A 120 1.91 6.14 19.47
N GLN A 121 2.85 6.78 20.15
CA GLN A 121 2.68 7.23 21.52
C GLN A 121 1.60 8.32 21.62
N GLN A 122 1.62 9.31 20.71
CA GLN A 122 0.61 10.38 20.67
C GLN A 122 -0.79 9.83 20.33
N CYS A 123 -0.89 8.87 19.41
CA CYS A 123 -2.17 8.23 19.09
C CYS A 123 -2.74 7.46 20.28
N THR A 124 -1.89 6.71 20.99
CA THR A 124 -2.29 5.96 22.19
C THR A 124 -2.75 6.89 23.31
N GLU A 125 -2.04 7.99 23.53
CA GLU A 125 -2.40 8.98 24.53
C GLU A 125 -3.74 9.66 24.22
N VAL A 126 -3.98 10.07 22.97
CA VAL A 126 -5.26 10.67 22.57
C VAL A 126 -6.41 9.67 22.71
N ALA A 127 -6.23 8.43 22.25
CA ALA A 127 -7.26 7.39 22.37
C ALA A 127 -7.60 7.11 23.85
N SER A 128 -6.59 6.99 24.73
CA SER A 128 -6.77 6.79 26.16
C SER A 128 -7.49 7.97 26.82
N ARG A 129 -7.12 9.21 26.48
CA ARG A 129 -7.79 10.42 27.01
C ARG A 129 -9.25 10.49 26.60
N ILE A 130 -9.59 10.12 25.36
CA ILE A 130 -10.98 10.08 24.89
C ILE A 130 -11.74 8.98 25.66
N GLN A 131 -11.15 7.80 25.81
CA GLN A 131 -11.75 6.70 26.58
C GLN A 131 -12.06 7.11 28.03
N SER A 132 -11.07 7.68 28.72
CA SER A 132 -11.23 8.15 30.10
C SER A 132 -12.18 9.33 30.22
N ALA A 133 -12.25 10.23 29.23
CA ALA A 133 -13.20 11.35 29.26
C ALA A 133 -14.65 10.89 29.05
N VAL A 134 -14.87 9.85 28.26
CA VAL A 134 -16.20 9.24 28.07
C VAL A 134 -16.61 8.45 29.31
N GLN A 135 -15.69 7.68 29.90
CA GLN A 135 -15.97 6.88 31.10
C GLN A 135 -16.02 7.71 32.39
N GLY A 136 -15.25 8.80 32.48
CA GLY A 136 -15.11 9.63 33.68
C GLY A 136 -16.13 10.77 33.83
N ARG A 137 -17.01 11.00 32.85
CA ARG A 137 -18.13 11.97 32.96
C ARG A 137 -19.41 11.36 33.55
N GLN A 138 -19.37 10.12 34.03
CA GLN A 138 -20.51 9.44 34.67
C GLN A 138 -20.45 9.48 36.21
N SER A 139 -20.09 10.62 36.82
CA SER A 139 -20.18 10.82 38.27
C SER A 139 -20.72 12.21 38.61
#